data_AF-A0A7S4CPW6-F1
#
_entry.id   AF-A0A7S4CPW6-F1
#
_cell.length_a   1.000
_cell.length_b   1.000
_cell.length_c   1.000
_cell.angle_alpha   90.00
_cell.angle_beta   90.00
_cell.angle_gamma   90.00
#
_symmetry.space_group_name_H-M   'P 1'
#
loop_
_entity.id
_entity.type
_entity.pdbx_description
1 polymer ?
#
loop_
_entity_poly.entity_id
_entity_poly.type
_entity_poly.pdbx_seq_one_letter_code
_entity_poly.pdbx_strand_id
1 'polypeptide(L)'
;VERGIACAALADNVVRTYNTAIAKIERVRFHKQALPSNAKVHITVGHSTVMATVRFFHHPDAAAGAEEFDMKAQYRWLPELPVEGGKATIYAILFLEKSLITAHNATLIAAKLDTDIHASTCRLVFYGAIVRAIDSEEWKSILVIKDKHKEAQVDRVVDAHNIIAKNLVTKDGDISRFVGMKIHYQPRALLDGTLESDAPPPPVYL
;
A
#
# COMPACT_ATOMS: atom_id res chain seq x y z
N VAL A 1 -24.51 15.23 27.03
CA VAL A 1 -23.72 15.02 25.79
C VAL A 1 -22.35 15.61 26.05
N GLU A 2 -21.30 14.80 26.23
CA GLU A 2 -20.04 15.34 26.73
C GLU A 2 -19.11 15.88 25.63
N ARG A 3 -19.16 15.38 24.38
CA ARG A 3 -18.64 16.04 23.14
C ARG A 3 -19.39 15.48 21.92
N GLY A 4 -19.68 16.29 20.91
CA GLY A 4 -20.40 15.85 19.70
C GLY A 4 -20.18 16.79 18.51
N ILE A 5 -20.51 16.31 17.30
CA ILE A 5 -20.45 17.09 16.06
C ILE A 5 -21.89 17.52 15.72
N ALA A 6 -22.05 18.79 15.38
CA ALA A 6 -23.28 19.32 14.80
C ALA A 6 -22.94 19.93 13.44
N CYS A 7 -23.71 19.59 12.40
CA CYS A 7 -23.50 20.11 11.05
C CYS A 7 -24.82 20.61 10.46
N ALA A 8 -24.72 21.57 9.53
CA ALA A 8 -25.86 22.00 8.73
C ALA A 8 -26.30 20.89 7.78
N ALA A 9 -27.60 20.77 7.53
CA ALA A 9 -28.17 19.77 6.62
C ALA A 9 -27.99 20.12 5.12
N LEU A 10 -26.95 20.87 4.76
CA LEU A 10 -26.66 21.21 3.37
C LEU A 10 -26.02 20.02 2.64
N ALA A 11 -26.52 19.74 1.44
CA ALA A 11 -26.22 18.56 0.62
C ALA A 11 -24.72 18.36 0.31
N ASP A 12 -23.93 19.43 0.34
CA ASP A 12 -22.54 19.43 -0.14
C ASP A 12 -21.49 19.25 0.98
N ASN A 13 -21.90 19.30 2.26
CA ASN A 13 -21.01 19.10 3.41
C ASN A 13 -21.59 18.12 4.43
N VAL A 14 -22.18 17.05 3.91
CA VAL A 14 -22.75 15.98 4.72
C VAL A 14 -21.63 15.26 5.43
N VAL A 15 -21.65 15.37 6.76
CA VAL A 15 -20.84 14.56 7.65
C VAL A 15 -21.22 13.09 7.43
N ARG A 16 -20.25 12.25 7.08
CA ARG A 16 -20.47 10.82 6.81
C ARG A 16 -19.79 9.97 7.88
N THR A 17 -20.42 8.82 8.13
CA THR A 17 -19.85 7.75 8.94
C THR A 17 -19.11 6.79 8.03
N TYR A 18 -17.86 6.47 8.33
CA TYR A 18 -17.06 5.55 7.53
C TYR A 18 -16.15 4.68 8.42
N ASN A 19 -15.88 3.46 7.95
CA ASN A 19 -14.94 2.53 8.58
C ASN A 19 -13.62 2.45 7.81
N THR A 20 -13.63 2.84 6.54
CA THR A 20 -12.44 2.87 5.69
C THR A 20 -12.35 4.23 5.02
N ALA A 21 -11.14 4.77 4.92
CA ALA A 21 -10.91 6.02 4.18
C ALA A 21 -9.57 5.99 3.47
N ILE A 22 -9.46 6.79 2.41
CA ILE A 22 -8.20 7.13 1.77
C ILE A 22 -7.82 8.52 2.23
N ALA A 23 -6.56 8.67 2.61
CA ALA A 23 -5.99 9.96 2.93
C ALA A 23 -4.75 10.22 2.10
N LYS A 24 -4.58 11.47 1.66
CA LYS A 24 -3.30 12.00 1.22
C LYS A 24 -2.52 12.39 2.47
N ILE A 25 -1.30 11.90 2.61
CA ILE A 25 -0.54 12.01 3.86
C ILE A 25 0.87 12.54 3.66
N GLU A 26 1.36 13.20 4.70
CA GLU A 26 2.73 13.68 4.82
C GLU A 26 3.32 13.22 6.14
N ARG A 27 4.54 12.69 6.09
CA ARG A 27 5.24 12.21 7.28
C ARG A 27 5.63 13.38 8.18
N VAL A 28 5.46 13.20 9.48
CA VAL A 28 6.04 14.11 10.48
C VAL A 28 7.53 13.85 10.59
N ARG A 29 8.34 14.83 10.19
CA ARG A 29 9.82 14.77 10.20
C ARG A 29 10.46 14.43 11.55
N PHE A 30 9.76 14.70 12.66
CA PHE A 30 10.27 14.45 14.01
C PHE A 30 10.02 13.00 14.48
N HIS A 31 9.22 12.22 13.75
CA HIS A 31 9.01 10.82 14.05
C HIS A 31 10.16 9.96 13.54
N LYS A 32 10.99 9.49 14.47
CA LYS A 32 12.21 8.73 14.13
C LYS A 32 11.96 7.27 13.81
N GLN A 33 10.88 6.67 14.32
CA GLN A 33 10.62 5.25 14.10
C GLN A 33 10.11 5.01 12.67
N ALA A 34 10.45 3.85 12.11
CA ALA A 34 9.84 3.38 10.87
C ALA A 34 8.36 3.05 11.14
N LEU A 35 7.50 3.38 10.18
CA LEU A 35 6.08 3.01 10.24
C LEU A 35 5.78 2.02 9.10
N PRO A 36 5.77 0.70 9.36
CA PRO A 36 5.48 -0.28 8.33
C PRO A 36 4.01 -0.22 7.90
N SER A 37 3.75 -0.62 6.66
CA SER A 37 2.39 -0.90 6.21
C SER A 37 1.78 -2.05 7.03
N ASN A 38 0.48 -1.94 7.30
CA ASN A 38 -0.31 -2.71 8.26
C ASN A 38 0.00 -2.42 9.74
N ALA A 39 0.75 -1.37 10.06
CA ALA A 39 0.85 -0.90 11.45
C ALA A 39 -0.48 -0.36 11.96
N LYS A 40 -0.68 -0.44 13.29
CA LYS A 40 -1.78 0.23 13.98
C LYS A 40 -1.33 1.59 14.51
N VAL A 41 -2.15 2.62 14.29
CA VAL A 41 -1.93 3.97 14.79
C VAL A 41 -3.24 4.59 15.25
N HIS A 42 -3.16 5.56 16.16
CA HIS A 42 -4.29 6.40 16.53
C HIS A 42 -4.49 7.46 15.45
N ILE A 43 -5.66 7.46 14.82
CA ILE A 43 -6.09 8.49 13.87
C ILE A 43 -7.04 9.43 14.58
N THR A 44 -6.66 10.70 14.63
CA THR A 44 -7.50 11.78 15.15
C THR A 44 -8.04 12.60 13.98
N VAL A 45 -9.35 12.76 13.92
CA VAL A 45 -10.06 13.61 12.96
C VAL A 45 -11.04 14.48 13.73
N GLY A 46 -10.90 15.80 13.63
CA GLY A 46 -11.68 16.75 14.42
C GLY A 46 -11.54 16.50 15.94
N HIS A 47 -12.60 16.02 16.56
CA HIS A 47 -12.67 15.77 18.02
C HIS A 47 -12.66 14.28 18.39
N SER A 48 -12.53 13.38 17.41
CA SER A 48 -12.58 11.94 17.62
C SER A 48 -11.24 11.30 17.32
N THR A 49 -10.82 10.36 18.16
CA THR A 49 -9.61 9.56 17.97
C THR A 49 -9.98 8.09 17.98
N VAL A 50 -9.52 7.35 16.97
CA VAL A 50 -9.76 5.91 16.84
C VAL A 50 -8.49 5.21 16.39
N MET A 51 -8.34 3.95 16.75
CA MET A 51 -7.29 3.10 16.19
C MET A 51 -7.59 2.73 14.74
N ALA A 52 -6.55 2.70 13.92
CA ALA A 52 -6.63 2.32 12.52
C ALA A 52 -5.44 1.46 12.11
N THR A 53 -5.68 0.47 11.25
CA THR A 53 -4.62 -0.21 10.50
C THR A 53 -4.37 0.56 9.22
N VAL A 54 -3.12 0.89 8.91
CA VAL A 54 -2.78 1.75 7.77
C VAL A 54 -2.06 0.97 6.67
N ARG A 55 -2.36 1.26 5.40
CA ARG A 55 -1.65 0.69 4.25
C ARG A 55 -1.18 1.80 3.33
N PHE A 56 0.12 1.85 3.08
CA PHE A 56 0.73 2.93 2.31
C PHE A 56 0.90 2.56 0.84
N PHE A 57 0.69 3.55 -0.01
CA PHE A 57 0.93 3.46 -1.44
C PHE A 57 1.21 4.86 -2.01
N HIS A 58 1.82 4.93 -3.18
CA HIS A 58 2.08 6.20 -3.85
C HIS A 58 1.76 6.12 -5.34
N HIS A 59 1.49 7.27 -5.94
CA HIS A 59 1.38 7.35 -7.39
C HIS A 59 2.80 7.44 -7.99
N PRO A 60 3.14 6.66 -9.03
CA PRO A 60 4.48 6.66 -9.63
C PRO A 60 4.80 7.99 -10.31
N ASP A 61 3.84 8.55 -11.04
CA ASP A 61 4.04 9.72 -11.89
C ASP A 61 3.49 11.04 -11.32
N ALA A 62 2.86 11.01 -10.14
CA ALA A 62 2.29 12.23 -9.57
C ALA A 62 3.39 12.99 -8.84
N ALA A 63 3.80 14.13 -9.41
CA ALA A 63 4.56 15.13 -8.69
C ALA A 63 3.82 15.54 -7.41
N ALA A 64 4.58 15.95 -6.41
CA ALA A 64 4.07 16.45 -5.14
C ALA A 64 3.07 17.58 -5.43
N GLY A 65 1.79 17.34 -5.17
CA GLY A 65 0.74 18.34 -5.43
C GLY A 65 -0.39 17.92 -6.35
N ALA A 66 -0.48 16.66 -6.82
CA ALA A 66 -1.72 16.19 -7.43
C ALA A 66 -2.90 16.46 -6.46
N GLU A 67 -3.89 17.23 -6.93
CA GLU A 67 -4.95 17.77 -6.08
C GLU A 67 -6.01 16.73 -5.76
N GLU A 68 -6.24 15.77 -6.67
CA GLU A 68 -7.34 14.81 -6.54
C GLU A 68 -6.86 13.36 -6.61
N PHE A 69 -7.54 12.51 -5.85
CA PHE A 69 -7.30 11.07 -5.83
C PHE A 69 -8.15 10.38 -6.90
N ASP A 70 -7.50 9.65 -7.81
CA ASP A 70 -8.17 8.84 -8.84
C ASP A 70 -8.24 7.36 -8.44
N MET A 71 -9.44 6.79 -8.38
CA MET A 71 -9.65 5.36 -8.09
C MET A 71 -9.17 4.43 -9.21
N LYS A 72 -9.10 4.91 -10.45
CA LYS A 72 -8.74 4.12 -11.63
C LYS A 72 -7.25 4.15 -11.95
N ALA A 73 -6.51 5.08 -11.36
CA ALA A 73 -5.07 5.19 -11.53
C ALA A 73 -4.34 3.99 -10.92
N GLN A 74 -3.15 3.69 -11.47
CA GLN A 74 -2.26 2.66 -10.93
C GLN A 74 -1.33 3.26 -9.89
N TYR A 75 -1.30 2.63 -8.72
CA TYR A 75 -0.45 3.00 -7.60
C TYR A 75 0.57 1.91 -7.30
N ARG A 76 1.64 2.27 -6.60
CA ARG A 76 2.67 1.35 -6.12
C ARG A 76 2.56 1.17 -4.61
N TRP A 77 2.61 -0.08 -4.17
CA TRP A 77 2.61 -0.44 -2.76
C TRP A 77 3.88 0.07 -2.06
N LEU A 78 3.71 0.66 -0.88
CA LEU A 78 4.84 1.00 0.00
C LEU A 78 4.92 0.02 1.17
N PRO A 79 6.07 -0.64 1.41
CA PRO A 79 6.23 -1.52 2.56
C PRO A 79 6.23 -0.75 3.89
N GLU A 80 6.64 0.51 3.87
CA GLU A 80 6.68 1.41 5.02
C GLU A 80 6.57 2.87 4.56
N LEU A 81 6.23 3.76 5.50
CA LEU A 81 6.19 5.20 5.24
C LEU A 81 7.64 5.74 5.07
N PRO A 82 8.01 6.28 3.90
CA PRO A 82 9.35 6.80 3.63
C PRO A 82 9.75 7.88 4.65
N VAL A 83 11.03 7.87 5.08
CA VAL A 83 11.58 8.88 6.02
C VAL A 83 11.88 10.19 5.30
N GLU A 84 12.36 10.10 4.07
CA GLU A 84 12.72 11.24 3.25
C GLU A 84 11.57 11.59 2.31
N GLY A 85 11.22 12.88 2.26
CA GLY A 85 10.18 13.40 1.40
C GLY A 85 10.60 13.34 -0.06
N GLY A 86 10.31 12.21 -0.71
CA GLY A 86 10.34 12.12 -2.16
C GLY A 86 9.30 13.07 -2.78
N LYS A 87 9.48 13.44 -4.05
CA LYS A 87 8.48 14.21 -4.81
C LYS A 87 7.17 13.44 -5.06
N ALA A 88 7.03 12.23 -4.56
CA ALA A 88 5.86 11.40 -4.78
C ALA A 88 4.76 11.75 -3.79
N THR A 89 3.53 11.88 -4.29
CA THR A 89 2.36 12.01 -3.42
C THR A 89 2.05 10.65 -2.78
N ILE A 90 2.04 10.61 -1.45
CA ILE A 90 1.78 9.40 -0.65
C ILE A 90 0.33 9.39 -0.18
N TYR A 91 -0.28 8.22 -0.28
CA TYR A 91 -1.61 7.94 0.21
C TYR A 91 -1.58 6.80 1.23
N ALA A 92 -2.60 6.78 2.07
CA ALA A 92 -2.86 5.69 3.01
C ALA A 92 -4.31 5.26 2.96
N ILE A 93 -4.54 3.94 2.93
CA ILE A 93 -5.84 3.36 3.29
C ILE A 93 -5.86 3.22 4.80
N LEU A 94 -6.88 3.79 5.43
CA LEU A 94 -7.11 3.76 6.88
C LEU A 94 -8.26 2.78 7.14
N PHE A 95 -7.97 1.65 7.78
CA PHE A 95 -8.99 0.70 8.25
C PHE A 95 -9.26 0.97 9.73
N LEU A 96 -10.32 1.71 10.01
CA LEU A 96 -10.67 2.16 11.36
C LEU A 96 -11.32 1.01 12.15
N GLU A 97 -10.91 0.81 13.40
CA GLU A 97 -11.51 -0.20 14.29
C GLU A 97 -12.93 0.18 14.73
N LYS A 98 -13.22 1.48 14.75
CA LYS A 98 -14.56 2.03 14.98
C LYS A 98 -14.85 3.09 13.94
N SER A 99 -16.13 3.23 13.59
CA SER A 99 -16.55 4.23 12.62
C SER A 99 -16.22 5.64 13.09
N LEU A 100 -15.72 6.48 12.18
CA LEU A 100 -15.57 7.91 12.41
C LEU A 100 -16.63 8.66 11.63
N ILE A 101 -17.05 9.78 12.22
CA ILE A 101 -18.02 10.71 11.68
C ILE A 101 -17.23 11.97 11.27
N THR A 102 -17.10 12.24 9.97
CA THR A 102 -16.34 13.42 9.51
C THR A 102 -16.85 14.03 8.20
N ALA A 103 -16.46 15.27 7.95
CA ALA A 103 -16.73 16.00 6.71
C ALA A 103 -15.78 15.59 5.58
N HIS A 104 -16.16 15.88 4.33
CA HIS A 104 -15.27 15.70 3.20
C HIS A 104 -13.98 16.53 3.37
N ASN A 105 -12.83 16.02 2.90
CA ASN A 105 -11.52 16.70 3.03
C ASN A 105 -11.09 17.03 4.47
N ALA A 106 -11.63 16.35 5.48
CA ALA A 106 -11.23 16.58 6.86
C ALA A 106 -9.75 16.29 7.08
N THR A 107 -9.08 17.19 7.80
CA THR A 107 -7.69 17.00 8.23
C THR A 107 -7.62 15.90 9.28
N LEU A 108 -6.58 15.08 9.17
CA LEU A 108 -6.28 14.03 10.13
C LEU A 108 -4.86 14.15 10.64
N ILE A 109 -4.65 13.62 11.84
CA ILE A 109 -3.34 13.41 12.42
C ILE A 109 -3.25 11.97 12.90
N ALA A 110 -2.13 11.30 12.59
CA ALA A 110 -1.82 9.97 13.06
C ALA A 110 -0.76 10.01 14.17
N ALA A 111 -0.97 9.25 15.23
CA ALA A 111 -0.06 9.19 16.37
C ALA A 111 0.08 7.77 16.94
N LYS A 112 1.22 7.50 17.55
CA LYS A 112 1.50 6.25 18.29
C LYS A 112 1.42 6.55 19.80
N LEU A 113 0.19 6.59 20.31
CA LEU A 113 -0.08 7.01 21.69
C LEU A 113 0.23 5.94 22.73
N ASP A 114 0.35 4.67 22.32
CA ASP A 114 0.71 3.52 23.18
C ASP A 114 2.20 3.47 23.57
N THR A 115 2.94 4.55 23.35
CA THR A 115 4.36 4.65 23.68
C THR A 115 4.55 5.16 25.11
N ASP A 116 5.68 4.80 25.72
CA ASP A 116 6.03 5.18 27.10
C ASP A 116 5.81 6.69 27.32
N ILE A 117 5.12 7.02 28.42
CA ILE A 117 4.74 8.39 28.75
C ILE A 117 5.95 9.32 28.98
N HIS A 118 7.09 8.77 29.38
CA HIS A 118 8.36 9.45 29.59
C HIS A 118 9.28 9.40 28.37
N ALA A 119 8.88 8.74 27.27
CA ALA A 119 9.68 8.72 26.04
C ALA A 119 9.84 10.14 25.46
N SER A 120 11.08 10.55 25.22
CA SER A 120 11.47 11.84 24.61
C SER A 120 11.34 11.85 23.08
N THR A 121 10.49 10.98 22.51
CA THR A 121 10.32 10.85 21.05
C THR A 121 8.98 11.40 20.58
N CYS A 122 8.94 11.96 19.37
CA CYS A 122 7.70 12.48 18.80
C CYS A 122 6.74 11.32 18.47
N ARG A 123 5.54 11.37 19.06
CA ARG A 123 4.50 10.35 18.89
C ARG A 123 3.62 10.60 17.65
N LEU A 124 3.63 11.82 17.09
CA LEU A 124 2.94 12.14 15.86
C LEU A 124 3.69 11.54 14.68
N VAL A 125 3.03 10.75 13.85
CA VAL A 125 3.68 9.96 12.79
C VAL A 125 3.50 10.58 11.41
N PHE A 126 2.27 10.94 11.06
CA PHE A 126 1.93 11.63 9.81
C PHE A 126 0.69 12.51 10.01
N TYR A 127 0.51 13.48 9.14
CA TYR A 127 -0.72 14.28 9.04
C TYR A 127 -1.20 14.27 7.59
N GLY A 128 -2.42 14.73 7.35
CA GLY A 128 -2.94 14.73 6.00
C GLY A 128 -4.40 15.13 5.93
N ALA A 129 -5.03 14.84 4.79
CA ALA A 129 -6.45 15.08 4.57
C ALA A 129 -7.11 13.82 4.01
N ILE A 130 -8.34 13.56 4.45
CA ILE A 130 -9.18 12.48 3.92
C ILE A 130 -9.66 12.90 2.53
N VAL A 131 -9.18 12.21 1.50
CA VAL A 131 -9.55 12.50 0.10
C VAL A 131 -10.79 11.71 -0.32
N ARG A 132 -11.09 10.60 0.36
CA ARG A 132 -12.26 9.77 0.07
C ARG A 132 -12.65 8.92 1.27
N ALA A 133 -13.91 9.00 1.68
CA ALA A 133 -14.52 7.98 2.53
C ALA A 133 -14.87 6.77 1.66
N ILE A 134 -14.59 5.56 2.15
CA ILE A 134 -14.83 4.31 1.43
C ILE A 134 -15.85 3.47 2.22
N ASP A 135 -16.90 3.05 1.53
CA ASP A 135 -17.83 2.05 2.04
C ASP A 135 -17.20 0.64 2.07
N SER A 136 -17.86 -0.29 2.74
CA SER A 136 -17.33 -1.64 2.90
C SER A 136 -17.01 -2.26 1.54
N GLU A 137 -15.72 -2.50 1.29
CA GLU A 137 -15.13 -3.20 0.12
C GLU A 137 -14.69 -2.39 -1.12
N GLU A 138 -15.07 -1.11 -1.30
CA GLU A 138 -14.64 -0.38 -2.52
C GLU A 138 -13.11 -0.25 -2.61
N TRP A 139 -12.42 -0.30 -1.47
CA TRP A 139 -10.95 -0.27 -1.41
C TRP A 139 -10.28 -1.39 -2.22
N LYS A 140 -10.98 -2.51 -2.46
CA LYS A 140 -10.48 -3.62 -3.28
C LYS A 140 -10.36 -3.27 -4.76
N SER A 141 -11.09 -2.23 -5.22
CA SER A 141 -11.03 -1.76 -6.61
C SER A 141 -9.80 -0.90 -6.91
N ILE A 142 -9.09 -0.42 -5.88
CA ILE A 142 -7.89 0.40 -6.05
C ILE A 142 -6.76 -0.47 -6.60
N LEU A 143 -6.18 -0.05 -7.72
CA LEU A 143 -5.08 -0.75 -8.37
C LEU A 143 -3.75 -0.43 -7.70
N VAL A 144 -3.45 -1.12 -6.59
CA VAL A 144 -2.15 -1.02 -5.90
C VAL A 144 -1.26 -2.21 -6.28
N ILE A 145 -0.22 -1.93 -7.05
CA ILE A 145 0.72 -2.93 -7.56
C ILE A 145 1.89 -3.07 -6.59
N LYS A 146 2.21 -4.32 -6.22
CA LYS A 146 3.42 -4.65 -5.46
C LYS A 146 4.42 -5.30 -6.39
N ASP A 147 5.55 -4.63 -6.60
CA ASP A 147 6.65 -5.20 -7.38
C ASP A 147 7.25 -6.39 -6.63
N LYS A 148 7.38 -7.51 -7.34
CA LYS A 148 7.94 -8.74 -6.80
C LYS A 148 9.13 -9.14 -7.66
N HIS A 149 10.29 -9.24 -7.02
CA HIS A 149 11.49 -9.77 -7.64
C HIS A 149 11.71 -11.20 -7.16
N LYS A 150 12.13 -12.09 -8.06
CA LYS A 150 12.47 -13.47 -7.74
C LYS A 150 13.66 -13.89 -8.56
N GLU A 151 14.63 -14.48 -7.90
CA GLU A 151 15.88 -14.91 -8.52
C GLU A 151 15.93 -16.44 -8.54
N ALA A 152 16.48 -16.98 -9.61
CA ALA A 152 16.73 -18.40 -9.77
C ALA A 152 18.22 -18.63 -10.00
N GLN A 153 18.72 -19.76 -9.53
CA GLN A 153 20.11 -20.14 -9.72
C GLN A 153 20.22 -21.09 -10.91
N VAL A 154 21.13 -20.80 -11.83
CA VAL A 154 21.43 -21.72 -12.95
C VAL A 154 22.02 -23.00 -12.39
N ASP A 155 21.38 -24.13 -12.71
CA ASP A 155 21.87 -25.48 -12.36
C ASP A 155 22.76 -26.02 -13.47
N ARG A 156 22.25 -26.02 -14.70
CA ARG A 156 22.99 -26.49 -15.89
C ARG A 156 22.48 -25.84 -17.17
N VAL A 157 23.38 -25.68 -18.13
CA VAL A 157 23.05 -25.34 -19.52
C VAL A 157 22.81 -26.65 -20.26
N VAL A 158 21.65 -26.79 -20.89
CA VAL A 158 21.29 -28.01 -21.64
C VAL A 158 21.81 -27.91 -23.06
N ASP A 159 21.56 -26.78 -23.71
CA ASP A 159 22.02 -26.48 -25.07
C ASP A 159 22.11 -24.97 -25.30
N ALA A 160 22.27 -24.55 -26.56
CA ALA A 160 22.43 -23.15 -26.94
C ALA A 160 21.21 -22.25 -26.63
N HIS A 161 20.03 -22.82 -26.38
CA HIS A 161 18.78 -22.10 -26.15
C HIS A 161 18.12 -22.45 -24.81
N ASN A 162 18.52 -23.56 -24.18
CA ASN A 162 17.88 -24.09 -22.98
C ASN A 162 18.80 -24.09 -21.76
N ILE A 163 18.31 -23.52 -20.65
CA ILE A 163 18.97 -23.50 -19.35
C ILE A 163 18.02 -24.04 -18.30
N ILE A 164 18.52 -24.91 -17.43
CA ILE A 164 17.79 -25.39 -16.25
C ILE A 164 18.23 -24.56 -15.05
N ALA A 165 17.26 -23.88 -14.44
CA ALA A 165 17.45 -23.12 -13.22
C ALA A 165 16.69 -23.77 -12.05
N LYS A 166 17.28 -23.69 -10.85
CA LYS A 166 16.72 -24.17 -9.59
C LYS A 166 16.42 -23.00 -8.67
N ASN A 167 15.69 -23.29 -7.59
CA ASN A 167 15.36 -22.35 -6.52
C ASN A 167 14.49 -21.16 -6.93
N LEU A 168 13.87 -21.18 -8.12
CA LEU A 168 12.87 -20.18 -8.47
C LEU A 168 11.63 -20.30 -7.60
N VAL A 169 11.22 -21.50 -7.19
CA VAL A 169 10.01 -21.72 -6.39
C VAL A 169 10.31 -22.67 -5.23
N THR A 170 9.62 -22.50 -4.11
CA THR A 170 9.65 -23.45 -2.98
C THR A 170 9.14 -24.82 -3.43
N LYS A 171 9.49 -25.88 -2.71
CA LYS A 171 9.13 -27.27 -3.07
C LYS A 171 7.62 -27.47 -3.34
N ASP A 172 6.76 -26.74 -2.62
CA ASP A 172 5.30 -26.82 -2.75
C ASP A 172 4.69 -25.72 -3.64
N GLY A 173 5.52 -24.90 -4.29
CA GLY A 173 5.02 -23.77 -5.06
C GLY A 173 4.82 -24.10 -6.54
N ASP A 174 3.80 -23.48 -7.11
CA ASP A 174 3.37 -23.70 -8.48
C ASP A 174 4.18 -22.84 -9.47
N ILE A 175 5.01 -23.49 -10.29
CA ILE A 175 5.83 -22.83 -11.32
C ILE A 175 5.01 -22.41 -12.55
N SER A 176 3.84 -23.02 -12.77
CA SER A 176 2.99 -22.79 -13.95
C SER A 176 2.58 -21.33 -14.09
N ARG A 177 2.49 -20.60 -12.98
CA ARG A 177 2.15 -19.17 -12.93
C ARG A 177 3.23 -18.26 -13.53
N PHE A 178 4.45 -18.76 -13.67
CA PHE A 178 5.59 -18.02 -14.19
C PHE A 178 5.93 -18.42 -15.63
N VAL A 179 5.31 -19.48 -16.16
CA VAL A 179 5.52 -19.93 -17.54
C VAL A 179 5.10 -18.83 -18.51
N GLY A 180 5.92 -18.57 -19.52
CA GLY A 180 5.72 -17.50 -20.49
C GLY A 180 6.21 -16.11 -20.03
N MET A 181 6.65 -15.97 -18.77
CA MET A 181 7.23 -14.71 -18.30
C MET A 181 8.64 -14.51 -18.85
N LYS A 182 8.98 -13.25 -19.17
CA LYS A 182 10.33 -12.86 -19.56
C LYS A 182 11.26 -12.91 -18.35
N ILE A 183 12.43 -13.51 -18.53
CA ILE A 183 13.49 -13.58 -17.55
C ILE A 183 14.75 -12.88 -18.07
N HIS A 184 15.51 -12.28 -17.15
CA HIS A 184 16.78 -11.66 -17.46
C HIS A 184 17.92 -12.50 -16.87
N TYR A 185 18.92 -12.80 -17.70
CA TYR A 185 20.12 -13.53 -17.29
C TYR A 185 21.23 -12.57 -16.81
N GLN A 186 22.00 -12.99 -15.78
CA GLN A 186 23.21 -12.30 -15.32
C GLN A 186 24.41 -13.27 -15.28
N PRO A 187 25.65 -12.83 -15.63
CA PRO A 187 26.06 -11.45 -15.91
C PRO A 187 25.55 -11.00 -17.28
N ARG A 188 25.19 -9.71 -17.34
CA ARG A 188 24.40 -8.96 -18.36
C ARG A 188 24.89 -9.12 -19.82
N ALA A 189 24.93 -10.35 -20.33
CA ALA A 189 24.90 -10.65 -21.74
C ALA A 189 23.42 -10.70 -22.13
N LEU A 190 23.10 -9.90 -23.15
CA LEU A 190 21.89 -9.72 -23.96
C LEU A 190 21.05 -10.97 -24.31
N LEU A 191 20.80 -11.88 -23.38
CA LEU A 191 19.99 -13.07 -23.57
C LEU A 191 18.69 -12.90 -22.76
N ASP A 192 17.68 -12.36 -23.44
CA ASP A 192 16.31 -12.41 -22.96
C ASP A 192 15.79 -13.85 -23.15
N GLY A 193 15.20 -14.42 -22.10
CA GLY A 193 14.63 -15.76 -22.13
C GLY A 193 13.16 -15.77 -21.75
N THR A 194 12.47 -16.87 -22.04
CA THR A 194 11.11 -17.14 -21.58
C THR A 194 11.16 -18.32 -20.62
N LEU A 195 10.43 -18.24 -19.51
CA LEU A 195 10.37 -19.35 -18.57
C LEU A 195 9.44 -20.47 -19.10
N GLU A 196 9.93 -21.70 -19.09
CA GLU A 196 9.17 -22.91 -19.42
C GLU A 196 9.17 -23.89 -18.24
N SER A 197 8.16 -24.77 -18.17
CA SER A 197 8.06 -25.82 -17.16
C SER A 197 8.28 -27.20 -17.78
N ASP A 198 9.05 -28.06 -17.11
CA ASP A 198 9.27 -29.46 -17.50
C ASP A 198 8.07 -30.38 -17.16
N ALA A 199 6.98 -29.81 -16.65
CA ALA A 199 5.76 -30.55 -16.35
C ALA A 199 4.95 -30.76 -17.64
N PRO A 200 4.46 -31.99 -17.92
CA PRO A 200 3.59 -32.23 -19.07
C PRO A 200 2.35 -31.31 -18.96
N PRO A 201 1.86 -30.75 -20.07
CA PRO A 201 0.69 -29.88 -20.05
C PRO A 201 -0.49 -30.62 -19.41
N PRO A 202 -1.31 -29.94 -18.58
CA PRO A 202 -2.50 -30.57 -18.03
C PRO A 202 -3.39 -31.06 -19.17
N PRO A 203 -4.01 -32.24 -19.05
CA PRO A 203 -4.91 -32.75 -20.08
C PRO A 203 -6.04 -31.74 -20.30
N VAL A 204 -6.17 -31.27 -21.54
CA VAL A 204 -7.30 -30.46 -21.98
C VAL A 204 -8.48 -31.41 -22.11
N TYR A 205 -9.38 -31.39 -21.12
CA TYR A 205 -10.70 -32.00 -21.28
C TYR A 205 -11.55 -31.02 -22.11
N LEU A 206 -11.88 -31.41 -23.34
CA LEU A 206 -12.88 -30.77 -24.19
C LEU A 206 -14.29 -30.98 -23.59
#